data_AF-A0A428NKN5-F1
#
_entry.id   AF-A0A428NKN5-F1
#
_cell.length_a   1.000
_cell.length_b   1.000
_cell.length_c   1.000
_cell.angle_alpha   90.00
_cell.angle_beta   90.00
_cell.angle_gamma   90.00
#
_symmetry.space_group_name_H-M   'P 1'
#
loop_
_entity.id
_entity.type
_entity.pdbx_description
1 polymer ?
#
loop_
_entity_poly.entity_id
_entity_poly.type
_entity_poly.pdbx_seq_one_letter_code
_entity_poly.pdbx_strand_id
1 'polypeptide(L)'
;MPLGDVEGYGCKDGRKSIRKSTRSITTNAEFQDFIFSGGFDTISTSYIEFLRGLVPKSPAKIVFTHGDLRRANIMVRRDGDEHGNWRVVAVIDWEASGYYPEY
;
A
#
# COMPACT_ATOMS: atom_id res chain seq x y z
N MET A 1 7.44 -16.00 0.70
CA MET A 1 7.76 -14.99 1.72
C MET A 1 6.44 -14.35 2.16
N PRO A 2 6.19 -14.17 3.46
CA PRO A 2 4.97 -13.47 3.90
C PRO A 2 4.97 -12.02 3.42
N LEU A 3 3.80 -11.53 3.03
CA LEU A 3 3.54 -10.10 2.83
C LEU A 3 3.44 -9.44 4.19
N GLY A 4 3.76 -8.15 4.24
CA GLY A 4 3.69 -7.41 5.49
C GLY A 4 4.66 -6.26 5.55
N ASP A 5 4.59 -5.60 6.70
CA ASP A 5 5.39 -4.44 7.05
C ASP A 5 6.87 -4.80 7.27
N VAL A 6 7.75 -3.83 7.08
CA VAL A 6 9.20 -3.98 7.25
C VAL A 6 9.62 -4.29 8.68
N GLU A 7 8.82 -3.89 9.67
CA GLU A 7 9.07 -4.18 11.08
C GLU A 7 8.72 -5.64 11.47
N GLY A 8 8.34 -6.48 10.51
CA GLY A 8 8.00 -7.89 10.75
C GLY A 8 6.58 -8.10 11.26
N TYR A 9 5.78 -7.03 11.35
CA TYR A 9 4.34 -7.15 11.54
C TYR A 9 3.66 -7.63 10.25
N GLY A 10 2.52 -8.32 10.37
CA GLY A 10 1.70 -8.73 9.22
C GLY A 10 1.20 -7.53 8.41
N CYS A 11 0.39 -7.79 7.38
CA CYS A 11 -0.13 -6.75 6.49
C CYS A 11 -0.86 -5.65 7.27
N LYS A 12 -0.51 -4.39 6.98
CA LYS A 12 -1.20 -3.19 7.48
C LYS A 12 -2.25 -2.74 6.45
N ASP A 13 -3.40 -2.30 6.93
CA ASP A 13 -4.41 -1.61 6.12
C ASP A 13 -4.86 -0.34 6.83
N GLY A 14 -4.67 0.82 6.20
CA GLY A 14 -4.99 2.14 6.76
C GLY A 14 -6.19 2.83 6.12
N ARG A 15 -6.92 2.21 5.18
CA ARG A 15 -7.95 2.90 4.36
C ARG A 15 -9.16 3.45 5.13
N LYS A 16 -9.47 2.89 6.30
CA LYS A 16 -10.56 3.37 7.20
C LYS A 16 -10.03 3.60 8.62
N SER A 17 -9.33 2.61 9.13
CA SER A 17 -8.59 2.61 10.40
C SER A 17 -7.38 1.70 10.24
N ILE A 18 -6.33 1.93 11.02
CA ILE A 18 -5.13 1.09 10.96
C ILE A 18 -5.48 -0.30 11.52
N ARG A 19 -5.44 -1.31 10.65
CA ARG A 19 -5.64 -2.72 10.99
C ARG A 19 -4.39 -3.50 10.61
N LYS A 20 -4.03 -4.49 11.42
CA LYS A 20 -2.91 -5.41 11.15
C LYS A 20 -3.45 -6.83 10.98
N SER A 21 -2.90 -7.59 10.05
CA SER A 21 -3.26 -9.00 9.90
C SER A 21 -2.80 -9.79 11.13
N THR A 22 -3.70 -10.60 11.69
CA THR A 22 -3.38 -11.50 12.82
C THR A 22 -2.73 -12.79 12.35
N ARG A 23 -3.00 -13.18 11.10
CA ARG A 23 -2.40 -14.33 10.42
C ARG A 23 -1.35 -13.89 9.41
N SER A 24 -0.41 -14.79 9.14
CA SER A 24 0.53 -14.66 8.03
C SER A 24 -0.23 -14.68 6.69
N ILE A 25 0.02 -13.69 5.84
CA ILE A 25 -0.52 -13.58 4.49
C ILE A 25 0.62 -13.84 3.52
N THR A 26 0.44 -14.74 2.57
CA THR A 26 1.54 -15.16 1.67
C THR A 26 1.18 -15.03 0.19
N THR A 27 -0.10 -14.82 -0.11
CA THR A 27 -0.61 -14.73 -1.48
C THR A 27 -1.39 -13.44 -1.72
N ASN A 28 -1.45 -13.03 -2.98
CA ASN A 28 -2.28 -11.89 -3.40
C ASN A 28 -3.77 -12.09 -3.07
N ALA A 29 -4.28 -13.32 -3.22
CA ALA A 29 -5.68 -13.64 -2.89
C ALA A 29 -5.97 -13.43 -1.40
N GLU A 30 -5.11 -13.93 -0.52
CA GLU A 30 -5.25 -13.72 0.93
C GLU A 30 -5.14 -12.25 1.32
N PHE A 31 -4.28 -11.48 0.63
CA PHE A 31 -4.19 -10.05 0.83
C PHE A 31 -5.48 -9.33 0.42
N GLN A 32 -6.04 -9.66 -0.75
CA GLN A 32 -7.33 -9.14 -1.20
C GLN A 32 -8.43 -9.47 -0.18
N ASP A 33 -8.48 -10.71 0.29
CA ASP A 33 -9.43 -11.09 1.34
C ASP A 33 -9.24 -10.25 2.59
N PHE A 34 -8.01 -10.00 3.03
CA PHE A 34 -7.73 -9.15 4.19
C PHE A 34 -8.22 -7.70 4.01
N ILE A 35 -7.95 -7.08 2.85
CA ILE A 35 -8.36 -5.70 2.58
C ILE A 35 -9.88 -5.55 2.37
N PHE A 36 -10.60 -6.63 2.01
CA PHE A 36 -12.05 -6.60 1.82
C PHE A 36 -12.86 -7.24 2.97
N SER A 37 -12.21 -7.87 3.96
CA SER A 37 -12.90 -8.60 5.04
C SER A 37 -13.14 -7.82 6.33
N GLY A 38 -12.63 -6.59 6.50
CA GLY A 38 -12.90 -5.87 7.75
C GLY A 38 -12.99 -4.35 7.64
N GLY A 39 -13.67 -3.77 8.62
CA GLY A 39 -14.11 -2.38 8.58
C GLY A 39 -15.38 -2.14 7.76
N PHE A 40 -16.03 -3.21 7.29
CA PHE A 40 -17.17 -3.19 6.38
C PHE A 40 -18.51 -3.57 7.03
N ASP A 41 -18.62 -3.60 8.37
CA ASP A 41 -19.89 -3.93 9.06
C ASP A 41 -21.06 -3.02 8.64
N THR A 42 -20.75 -1.86 8.06
CA THR A 42 -21.70 -0.86 7.56
C THR A 42 -21.78 -0.78 6.03
N ILE A 43 -21.07 -1.63 5.29
CA ILE A 43 -20.94 -1.54 3.83
C ILE A 43 -21.62 -2.76 3.19
N SER A 44 -22.43 -2.52 2.15
CA SER A 44 -23.15 -3.59 1.48
C SER A 44 -22.23 -4.55 0.72
N THR A 45 -22.62 -5.83 0.69
CA THR A 45 -21.92 -6.87 -0.06
C THR A 45 -21.72 -6.49 -1.53
N SER A 46 -22.74 -5.89 -2.16
CA SER A 46 -22.67 -5.47 -3.57
C SER A 46 -21.60 -4.40 -3.81
N TYR A 47 -21.35 -3.51 -2.85
CA TYR A 47 -20.29 -2.52 -2.97
C TYR A 47 -18.90 -3.16 -2.81
N ILE A 48 -18.77 -4.13 -1.90
CA ILE A 48 -17.51 -4.90 -1.75
C ILE A 48 -17.20 -5.67 -3.03
N GLU A 49 -18.20 -6.32 -3.63
CA GLU A 49 -18.05 -7.04 -4.91
C GLU A 49 -17.67 -6.10 -6.05
N PHE A 50 -18.30 -4.93 -6.12
CA PHE A 50 -17.93 -3.89 -7.08
C PHE A 50 -16.45 -3.49 -6.92
N LEU A 51 -16.00 -3.17 -5.70
CA LEU A 51 -14.61 -2.79 -5.44
C LEU A 51 -13.63 -3.93 -5.76
N ARG A 52 -13.98 -5.18 -5.42
CA ARG A 52 -13.19 -6.36 -5.80
C ARG A 52 -13.06 -6.48 -7.33
N GLY A 53 -14.11 -6.14 -8.07
CA GLY A 53 -14.10 -6.13 -9.54
C GLY A 53 -13.14 -5.12 -10.16
N LEU A 54 -12.75 -4.07 -9.43
CA LEU A 54 -11.79 -3.05 -9.88
C LEU A 54 -10.33 -3.46 -9.66
N VAL A 55 -10.08 -4.49 -8.83
CA VAL A 55 -8.71 -4.96 -8.56
C VAL A 55 -8.21 -5.76 -9.76
N PRO A 56 -6.94 -5.59 -10.18
CA PRO A 56 -6.36 -6.37 -11.27
C PRO A 56 -6.51 -7.87 -11.05
N LYS A 57 -7.02 -8.57 -12.08
CA LYS A 57 -7.24 -10.03 -12.05
C LYS A 57 -5.97 -10.84 -12.35
N SER A 58 -4.94 -10.21 -12.90
CA SER A 58 -3.64 -10.84 -13.13
C SER A 58 -2.91 -11.10 -11.81
N PRO A 59 -2.02 -12.10 -11.75
CA PRO A 59 -1.15 -12.27 -10.61
C PRO A 59 -0.33 -10.99 -10.43
N ALA A 60 -0.52 -10.31 -9.31
CA ALA A 60 0.22 -9.11 -8.99
C ALA A 60 1.63 -9.48 -8.54
N LYS A 61 2.62 -8.71 -9.01
CA LYS A 61 3.96 -8.82 -8.48
C LYS A 61 3.98 -8.27 -7.06
N ILE A 62 4.58 -9.02 -6.14
CA ILE A 62 4.86 -8.51 -4.80
C ILE A 62 6.15 -7.70 -4.86
N VAL A 63 6.07 -6.44 -4.49
CA VAL A 63 7.17 -5.47 -4.52
C VAL A 63 7.29 -4.77 -3.17
N PHE A 64 8.44 -4.16 -2.95
CA PHE A 64 8.61 -3.28 -1.79
C PHE A 64 7.90 -1.95 -2.07
N THR A 65 6.83 -1.65 -1.32
CA THR A 65 6.02 -0.44 -1.47
C THR A 65 6.24 0.50 -0.30
N HIS A 66 5.98 1.80 -0.51
CA HIS A 66 6.08 2.82 0.53
C HIS A 66 4.85 2.87 1.46
N GLY A 67 3.65 2.58 0.95
CA GLY A 67 2.40 2.63 1.71
C GLY A 67 1.79 4.01 1.96
N ASP A 68 2.53 5.12 1.75
CA ASP A 68 2.04 6.51 1.89
C ASP A 68 2.83 7.48 0.98
N LEU A 69 2.79 7.25 -0.33
CA LEU A 69 3.53 8.08 -1.28
C LEU A 69 2.75 9.37 -1.60
N ARG A 70 2.93 10.38 -0.75
CA ARG A 70 2.34 11.72 -0.86
C ARG A 70 3.41 12.78 -1.03
N ARG A 71 3.02 13.96 -1.54
CA ARG A 71 3.93 15.12 -1.73
C ARG A 71 4.74 15.49 -0.47
N ALA A 72 4.15 15.32 0.71
CA ALA A 72 4.84 15.60 1.99
C ALA A 72 6.03 14.66 2.25
N ASN A 73 6.02 13.47 1.63
CA ASN A 73 7.03 12.42 1.81
C ASN A 73 8.05 12.41 0.66
N ILE A 74 8.02 13.42 -0.22
CA ILE A 74 8.93 13.57 -1.36
C ILE A 74 9.74 14.84 -1.16
N MET A 75 11.04 14.71 -0.93
CA MET A 75 11.95 15.84 -0.85
C MET A 75 12.41 16.23 -2.25
N VAL A 76 12.34 17.52 -2.55
CA VAL A 76 12.82 18.08 -3.82
C VAL A 76 13.90 19.13 -3.56
N ARG A 77 14.84 19.23 -4.49
CA ARG A 77 15.89 20.26 -4.50
C ARG A 77 15.89 20.92 -5.86
N ARG A 78 16.00 22.25 -5.87
CA ARG A 78 16.23 23.02 -7.08
C ARG A 78 17.69 22.87 -7.49
N ASP A 79 17.93 22.57 -8.76
CA ASP A 79 19.27 22.55 -9.31
C ASP A 79 19.74 23.98 -9.59
N GLY A 80 21.06 24.19 -9.43
CA GLY A 80 21.70 25.50 -9.59
C GLY A 80 21.97 25.89 -11.04
N ASP A 81 21.36 25.18 -12.00
CA ASP A 81 21.49 25.47 -13.42
C ASP A 81 20.64 26.69 -13.81
N GLU A 82 20.99 27.30 -14.94
CA GLU A 82 20.35 28.53 -15.46
C GLU A 82 18.85 28.32 -15.74
N HIS A 83 18.44 27.06 -15.94
CA HIS A 83 17.06 26.66 -16.19
C HIS A 83 16.24 26.44 -14.91
N GLY A 84 16.90 26.34 -13.74
CA GLY A 84 16.25 26.28 -12.43
C GLY A 84 15.38 25.04 -12.23
N ASN A 85 15.81 23.89 -12.76
CA ASN A 85 15.07 22.62 -12.70
C ASN A 85 14.89 22.10 -11.26
N TRP A 86 13.87 21.26 -11.04
CA TRP A 86 13.66 20.58 -9.77
C TRP A 86 13.92 19.09 -9.91
N ARG A 87 14.61 18.50 -8.92
CA ARG A 87 14.79 17.05 -8.81
C ARG A 87 14.26 16.52 -7.49
N VAL A 88 13.71 15.31 -7.54
CA VAL A 88 13.46 14.52 -6.33
C VAL A 88 14.81 14.05 -5.80
N VAL A 89 15.06 14.30 -4.51
CA VAL A 89 16.32 13.94 -3.85
C VAL A 89 16.16 12.86 -2.79
N ALA A 90 14.95 12.69 -2.26
CA ALA A 90 14.64 11.62 -1.32
C ALA A 90 13.15 11.31 -1.29
N VAL A 91 12.85 10.08 -0.91
CA VAL A 91 11.54 9.64 -0.42
C VAL A 91 11.72 9.24 1.04
N ILE A 92 10.90 9.80 1.93
CA ILE A 92 11.03 9.69 3.38
C ILE A 92 9.75 9.14 3.99
N ASP A 93 9.76 8.85 5.30
CA ASP A 93 8.58 8.39 6.05
C ASP A 93 8.08 6.99 5.64
N TRP A 94 8.97 6.00 5.79
CA TRP A 94 8.76 4.61 5.38
C TRP A 94 8.00 3.75 6.41
N GLU A 95 7.35 4.33 7.42
CA GLU A 95 6.68 3.58 8.50
C GLU A 95 5.49 2.71 8.04
N ALA A 96 4.91 3.07 6.89
CA ALA A 96 3.84 2.33 6.23
C ALA A 96 4.34 1.34 5.16
N SER A 97 5.66 1.23 4.98
CA SER A 97 6.27 0.42 3.93
C SER A 97 6.14 -1.07 4.18
N GLY A 98 6.32 -1.87 3.12
CA GLY A 98 6.29 -3.32 3.23
C GLY A 98 6.25 -4.01 1.89
N TYR A 99 6.12 -5.34 1.92
CA TYR A 99 5.99 -6.15 0.72
C TYR A 99 4.51 -6.38 0.42
N TYR A 100 4.02 -5.73 -0.63
CA TYR A 100 2.62 -5.71 -1.04
C TYR A 100 2.49 -5.87 -2.56
N PRO A 101 1.29 -6.18 -3.09
CA PRO A 101 1.03 -6.11 -4.53
C PRO A 101 1.34 -4.73 -5.12
N GLU A 102 1.74 -4.68 -6.40
CA GLU A 102 2.13 -3.45 -7.10
C GLU A 102 0.99 -2.48 -7.47
N TYR A 103 -0.25 -2.75 -7.04
CA TYR A 103 -1.46 -1.98 -7.38
C TYR A 103 -2.03 -1.20 -6.20
#